data_AF-A0A485MZH2-F1
#
_entry.id   AF-A0A485MZH2-F1
#
_cell.length_a   1.000
_cell.length_b   1.000
_cell.length_c   1.000
_cell.angle_alpha   90.00
_cell.angle_beta   90.00
_cell.angle_gamma   90.00
#
_symmetry.space_group_name_H-M   'P 1'
#
loop_
_entity.id
_entity.type
_entity.pdbx_description
1 polymer ?
#
loop_
_entity_poly.entity_id
_entity_poly.type
_entity_poly.pdbx_seq_one_letter_code
_entity_poly.pdbx_strand_id
1 'polypeptide(L)'
;MGAAKALMRLQDTYKLDPDTISKGQLPGTKYQAVLSVDDCFGMGRSAYNEGDYYHTVLWMEQVLKQLDAGEEGTTTKAQVLDYLSYAVFQLGDLHRALELTRRLLSLDPSHERAGGNLRYFEQLLEEEREKMLSNQTEAGLATQESIYERPVDYLPERDIYESLCRGEGVKLTPRRQKRLFCRYHHGNRTPQLLIAPFKEEDEWDSPHIVRYYDVMSDEEIERIKEIAKPKLARATVRDPKTGVLTVASYRVSKSSWLEEDDDPVVARVNRRMQHITGLTVKTAELLQVANYGMGGQYEPHFDFSRDHLFVTGEVQIWKHGTCGAQCSLAVSL
;
A
#
# COMPACT_ATOMS: atom_id res chain seq x y z
N MET A 1 0.11 -0.62 15.18
CA MET A 1 0.87 -0.06 14.05
C MET A 1 0.29 -0.44 12.69
N GLY A 2 -0.08 -1.70 12.42
CA GLY A 2 -0.58 -2.11 11.09
C GLY A 2 -1.81 -1.34 10.57
N ALA A 3 -2.78 -1.05 11.44
CA ALA A 3 -3.99 -0.31 11.04
C ALA A 3 -3.71 1.17 10.67
N ALA A 4 -2.87 1.86 11.45
CA ALA A 4 -2.48 3.25 11.16
C ALA A 4 -1.78 3.36 9.81
N LYS A 5 -0.82 2.46 9.55
CA LYS A 5 -0.12 2.40 8.27
C LYS A 5 -1.06 2.07 7.10
N ALA A 6 -2.04 1.20 7.32
CA ALA A 6 -3.04 0.89 6.31
C ALA A 6 -3.94 2.09 5.99
N LEU A 7 -4.33 2.88 7.00
CA LEU A 7 -5.09 4.11 6.82
C LEU A 7 -4.27 5.16 6.05
N MET A 8 -2.99 5.35 6.37
CA MET A 8 -2.11 6.26 5.61
C MET A 8 -1.92 5.78 4.17
N ARG A 9 -1.81 4.48 3.93
CA ARG A 9 -1.80 3.95 2.56
C ARG A 9 -3.09 4.26 1.81
N LEU A 10 -4.26 4.13 2.46
CA LEU A 10 -5.53 4.51 1.85
C LEU A 10 -5.59 6.03 1.60
N GLN A 11 -5.05 6.82 2.53
CA GLN A 11 -4.90 8.27 2.41
C GLN A 11 -4.14 8.63 1.13
N ASP A 12 -2.97 8.02 0.92
CA ASP A 12 -2.17 8.20 -0.31
C ASP A 12 -2.92 7.71 -1.56
N THR A 13 -3.36 6.45 -1.53
CA THR A 13 -3.95 5.77 -2.70
C THR A 13 -5.16 6.54 -3.23
N TYR A 14 -6.01 7.03 -2.34
CA TYR A 14 -7.26 7.70 -2.69
C TYR A 14 -7.20 9.23 -2.56
N LYS A 15 -6.02 9.80 -2.28
CA LYS A 15 -5.82 11.24 -2.06
C LYS A 15 -6.81 11.82 -1.05
N LEU A 16 -7.00 11.12 0.06
CA LEU A 16 -7.92 11.52 1.11
C LEU A 16 -7.20 12.51 2.03
N ASP A 17 -7.91 13.56 2.45
CA ASP A 17 -7.40 14.45 3.48
C ASP A 17 -7.67 13.87 4.90
N PRO A 18 -6.82 14.19 5.90
CA PRO A 18 -7.03 13.75 7.28
C PRO A 18 -8.36 14.19 7.89
N ASP A 19 -8.95 15.31 7.45
CA ASP A 19 -10.25 15.78 7.94
C ASP A 19 -11.38 14.85 7.50
N THR A 20 -11.37 14.44 6.23
CA THR A 20 -12.28 13.45 5.65
C THR A 20 -12.17 12.10 6.35
N ILE A 21 -10.95 11.62 6.61
CA ILE A 21 -10.72 10.35 7.32
C ILE A 21 -11.19 10.48 8.78
N SER A 22 -10.77 11.53 9.49
CA SER A 22 -11.09 11.72 10.91
C SER A 22 -12.60 11.84 11.15
N LYS A 23 -13.34 12.47 10.24
CA LYS A 23 -14.81 12.59 10.35
C LYS A 23 -15.59 11.38 9.81
N GLY A 24 -14.91 10.37 9.28
CA GLY A 24 -15.55 9.19 8.66
C GLY A 24 -16.32 9.52 7.36
N GLN A 25 -16.00 10.62 6.69
CA GLN A 25 -16.74 11.15 5.53
C GLN A 25 -16.16 10.68 4.18
N LEU A 26 -15.86 9.39 4.06
CA LEU A 26 -15.23 8.85 2.86
C LEU A 26 -16.13 9.00 1.60
N PRO A 27 -15.56 9.19 0.40
CA PRO A 27 -16.34 9.27 -0.82
C PRO A 27 -17.25 8.05 -1.01
N GLY A 28 -18.54 8.30 -1.23
CA GLY A 28 -19.53 7.25 -1.47
C GLY A 28 -20.08 6.54 -0.23
N THR A 29 -19.58 6.80 0.98
CA THR A 29 -20.12 6.20 2.23
C THR A 29 -19.81 7.08 3.44
N LYS A 30 -20.78 7.27 4.33
CA LYS A 30 -20.55 7.91 5.63
C LYS A 30 -20.45 6.83 6.69
N TYR A 31 -19.29 6.74 7.33
CA TYR A 31 -19.08 5.86 8.47
C TYR A 31 -19.48 6.55 9.77
N GLN A 32 -19.92 5.77 10.76
CA GLN A 32 -20.24 6.30 12.09
C GLN A 32 -18.98 6.49 12.96
N ALA A 33 -17.87 5.82 12.61
CA ALA A 33 -16.62 5.94 13.33
C ALA A 33 -15.93 7.27 13.01
N VAL A 34 -15.53 8.00 14.05
CA VAL A 34 -14.83 9.28 14.00
C VAL A 34 -13.56 9.13 14.83
N LEU A 35 -12.46 9.72 14.37
CA LEU A 35 -11.19 9.75 15.10
C LEU A 35 -11.17 10.94 16.05
N SER A 36 -10.90 10.66 17.32
CA SER A 36 -10.69 11.70 18.33
C SER A 36 -9.37 12.46 18.10
N VAL A 37 -9.20 13.57 18.81
CA VAL A 37 -7.92 14.31 18.88
C VAL A 37 -6.75 13.37 19.19
N ASP A 38 -6.93 12.47 20.15
CA ASP A 38 -5.88 11.54 20.59
C ASP A 38 -5.62 10.42 19.57
N ASP A 39 -6.63 10.00 18.80
CA ASP A 39 -6.44 9.06 17.68
C ASP A 39 -5.64 9.69 16.54
N CYS A 40 -6.01 10.92 16.15
CA CYS A 40 -5.30 11.70 15.13
C CYS A 40 -3.85 11.97 15.56
N PHE A 41 -3.62 12.28 16.84
CA PHE A 41 -2.28 12.42 17.39
C PHE A 41 -1.51 11.09 17.37
N GLY A 42 -2.19 9.98 17.69
CA GLY A 42 -1.64 8.64 17.55
C GLY A 42 -1.21 8.30 16.12
N MET A 43 -1.99 8.71 15.12
CA MET A 43 -1.64 8.58 13.70
C MET A 43 -0.37 9.37 13.38
N GLY A 44 -0.34 10.67 13.67
CA GLY A 44 0.82 11.52 13.40
C GLY A 44 2.10 11.02 14.11
N ARG A 45 1.98 10.58 15.36
CA ARG A 45 3.12 10.03 16.11
C ARG A 45 3.61 8.70 15.51
N SER A 46 2.71 7.87 14.99
CA SER A 46 3.08 6.64 14.29
C SER A 46 3.88 6.94 13.02
N ALA A 47 3.44 7.92 12.22
CA ALA A 47 4.16 8.37 11.03
C ALA A 47 5.57 8.91 11.39
N TYR A 48 5.64 9.75 12.43
CA TYR A 48 6.89 10.35 12.90
C TYR A 48 7.92 9.28 13.28
N ASN A 49 7.50 8.25 14.02
CA ASN A 49 8.37 7.17 14.45
C ASN A 49 8.88 6.30 13.28
N GLU A 50 8.18 6.30 12.15
CA GLU A 50 8.61 5.63 10.92
C GLU A 50 9.44 6.54 10.00
N GLY A 51 9.65 7.82 10.38
CA GLY A 51 10.34 8.81 9.55
C GLY A 51 9.48 9.40 8.42
N ASP A 52 8.17 9.13 8.44
CA ASP A 52 7.23 9.69 7.47
C ASP A 52 6.78 11.09 7.93
N TYR A 53 7.64 12.08 7.67
CA TYR A 53 7.37 13.46 8.07
C TYR A 53 6.24 14.09 7.27
N TYR A 54 5.99 13.64 6.04
CA TYR A 54 4.86 14.08 5.23
C TYR A 54 3.53 13.79 5.92
N HIS A 55 3.27 12.53 6.29
CA HIS A 55 2.05 12.18 7.03
C HIS A 55 2.05 12.76 8.44
N THR A 56 3.21 12.90 9.08
CA THR A 56 3.29 13.55 10.40
C THR A 56 2.71 14.96 10.33
N VAL A 57 3.13 15.76 9.36
CA VAL A 57 2.63 17.14 9.22
C VAL A 57 1.12 17.15 9.02
N LEU A 58 0.61 16.36 8.06
CA LEU A 58 -0.82 16.30 7.75
C LEU A 58 -1.68 15.94 8.97
N TRP A 59 -1.27 14.92 9.73
CA TRP A 59 -2.01 14.49 10.91
C TRP A 59 -1.86 15.45 12.09
N MET A 60 -0.68 16.02 12.33
CA MET A 60 -0.49 17.00 13.41
C MET A 60 -1.25 18.31 13.15
N GLU A 61 -1.34 18.76 11.90
CA GLU A 61 -2.19 19.89 11.51
C GLU A 61 -3.68 19.60 11.77
N GLN A 62 -4.13 18.39 11.45
CA GLN A 62 -5.50 17.99 11.75
C GLN A 62 -5.79 17.99 13.26
N VAL A 63 -4.83 17.53 14.09
CA VAL A 63 -4.96 17.59 15.55
C VAL A 63 -5.06 19.05 16.04
N LEU A 64 -4.22 19.95 15.52
CA LEU A 64 -4.33 21.38 15.86
C LEU A 64 -5.68 21.95 15.47
N LYS A 65 -6.21 21.58 14.29
CA LYS A 65 -7.53 22.01 13.82
C LYS A 65 -8.65 21.55 14.76
N GLN A 66 -8.62 20.30 15.22
CA GLN A 66 -9.59 19.78 16.19
C GLN A 66 -9.49 20.50 17.54
N LEU A 67 -8.27 20.72 18.04
CA LEU A 67 -8.03 21.46 19.29
C LEU A 67 -8.42 22.95 19.19
N ASP A 68 -8.25 23.57 18.03
CA ASP A 68 -8.68 24.96 17.77
C ASP A 68 -10.22 25.05 17.64
N ALA A 69 -10.88 23.99 17.19
CA ALA A 69 -12.35 23.87 17.18
C ALA A 69 -12.96 23.58 18.56
N GLY A 70 -12.13 23.36 19.59
CA GLY A 70 -12.57 23.10 20.96
C GLY A 70 -12.91 21.64 21.25
N GLU A 71 -12.46 20.69 20.43
CA GLU A 71 -12.59 19.26 20.73
C GLU A 71 -11.73 18.88 21.95
N GLU A 72 -12.28 18.06 22.84
CA GLU A 72 -11.58 17.59 24.04
C GLU A 72 -10.61 16.45 23.71
N GLY A 73 -9.44 16.45 24.35
CA GLY A 73 -8.42 15.40 24.22
C GLY A 73 -7.38 15.51 25.32
N THR A 74 -6.64 14.43 25.55
CA THR A 74 -5.51 14.43 26.51
C THR A 74 -4.26 15.10 25.92
N THR A 75 -4.16 15.12 24.60
CA THR A 75 -3.06 15.74 23.86
C THR A 75 -3.11 17.27 23.94
N THR A 76 -2.00 17.88 24.32
CA THR A 76 -1.86 19.34 24.40
C THR A 76 -1.35 19.95 23.09
N LYS A 77 -1.70 21.22 22.80
CA LYS A 77 -1.15 21.95 21.65
C LYS A 77 0.38 22.02 21.66
N ALA A 78 0.99 22.10 22.85
CA ALA A 78 2.45 22.10 22.99
C ALA A 78 3.06 20.77 22.49
N GLN A 79 2.50 19.63 22.88
CA GLN A 79 2.97 18.32 22.36
C GLN A 79 2.85 18.24 20.84
N VAL A 80 1.75 18.71 20.26
CA VAL A 80 1.54 18.68 18.81
C VAL A 80 2.57 19.55 18.07
N LEU A 81 2.80 20.78 18.57
CA LEU A 81 3.75 21.72 17.97
C LEU A 81 5.20 21.24 18.03
N ASP A 82 5.57 20.48 19.07
CA ASP A 82 6.90 19.87 19.18
C ASP A 82 7.14 18.86 18.03
N TYR A 83 6.20 17.95 17.77
CA TYR A 83 6.30 17.03 16.63
C TYR A 83 6.20 17.75 15.27
N LEU A 84 5.25 18.67 15.14
CA LEU A 84 4.99 19.37 13.90
C LEU A 84 6.17 20.24 13.47
N SER A 85 6.75 21.02 14.39
CA SER A 85 7.90 21.89 14.10
C SER A 85 9.10 21.10 13.56
N TYR A 86 9.39 19.94 14.16
CA TYR A 86 10.48 19.08 13.67
C TYR A 86 10.16 18.45 12.32
N ALA A 87 8.95 17.93 12.12
CA ALA A 87 8.56 17.32 10.85
C ALA A 87 8.60 18.33 9.69
N VAL A 88 8.11 19.55 9.92
CA VAL A 88 8.19 20.66 8.95
C VAL A 88 9.65 21.02 8.62
N PHE A 89 10.53 21.06 9.63
CA PHE A 89 11.96 21.26 9.41
C PHE A 89 12.59 20.14 8.56
N GLN A 90 12.23 18.87 8.81
CA GLN A 90 12.73 17.73 8.03
C GLN A 90 12.28 17.77 6.56
N LEU A 91 11.15 18.42 6.27
CA LEU A 91 10.67 18.66 4.91
C LEU A 91 11.29 19.91 4.25
N GLY A 92 12.22 20.58 4.92
CA GLY A 92 12.99 21.72 4.38
C GLY A 92 12.34 23.09 4.57
N ASP A 93 11.22 23.18 5.28
CA ASP A 93 10.51 24.45 5.53
C ASP A 93 10.99 25.08 6.85
N LEU A 94 12.18 25.69 6.79
CA LEU A 94 12.84 26.28 7.94
C LEU A 94 12.02 27.44 8.55
N HIS A 95 11.42 28.29 7.71
CA HIS A 95 10.66 29.45 8.16
C HIS A 95 9.46 29.04 9.01
N ARG A 96 8.68 28.06 8.52
CA ARG A 96 7.50 27.59 9.25
C ARG A 96 7.88 26.79 10.49
N ALA A 97 8.94 25.98 10.45
CA ALA A 97 9.45 25.29 11.63
C ALA A 97 9.79 26.26 12.77
N LEU A 98 10.40 27.40 12.42
CA LEU A 98 10.76 28.45 13.35
C LEU A 98 9.52 29.15 13.94
N GLU A 99 8.54 29.49 13.12
CA GLU A 99 7.25 30.04 13.57
C GLU A 99 6.54 29.11 14.56
N LEU A 100 6.45 27.82 14.22
CA LEU A 100 5.84 26.80 15.06
C LEU A 100 6.59 26.63 16.39
N THR A 101 7.93 26.71 16.37
CA THR A 101 8.76 26.64 17.58
C THR A 101 8.55 27.86 18.48
N ARG A 102 8.38 29.06 17.92
CA ARG A 102 8.02 30.27 18.69
C ARG A 102 6.64 30.13 19.31
N ARG A 103 5.66 29.59 18.57
CA ARG A 103 4.32 29.29 19.10
C ARG A 103 4.39 28.27 20.24
N LEU A 104 5.21 27.23 20.11
CA LEU A 104 5.46 26.24 21.17
C LEU A 104 5.97 26.90 22.46
N LEU A 105 7.01 27.73 22.36
CA LEU A 105 7.60 28.44 23.51
C LEU A 105 6.65 29.47 24.14
N SER A 106 5.70 30.02 23.38
CA SER A 106 4.67 30.89 23.94
C SER A 106 3.68 30.15 24.84
N LEU A 107 3.49 28.84 24.62
CA LEU A 107 2.62 27.97 25.41
C LEU A 107 3.38 27.30 26.56
N ASP A 108 4.61 26.86 26.31
CA ASP A 108 5.51 26.26 27.29
C ASP A 108 6.92 26.85 27.17
N PRO A 109 7.20 27.95 27.89
CA PRO A 109 8.53 28.56 27.89
C PRO A 109 9.64 27.66 28.46
N SER A 110 9.27 26.64 29.25
CA SER A 110 10.20 25.70 29.89
C SER A 110 10.43 24.42 29.09
N HIS A 111 9.91 24.34 27.86
CA HIS A 111 9.99 23.13 27.05
C HIS A 111 11.44 22.72 26.76
N GLU A 112 11.83 21.52 27.18
CA GLU A 112 13.22 21.04 27.21
C GLU A 112 13.97 21.20 25.87
N ARG A 113 13.29 20.90 24.77
CA ARG A 113 13.88 20.87 23.41
C ARG A 113 13.69 22.16 22.61
N ALA A 114 12.63 22.90 22.89
CA ALA A 114 12.16 23.98 22.02
C ALA A 114 13.14 25.14 21.94
N GLY A 115 13.70 25.54 23.09
CA GLY A 115 14.69 26.61 23.15
C GLY A 115 16.02 26.25 22.49
N GLY A 116 16.36 24.96 22.39
CA GLY A 116 17.50 24.48 21.62
C GLY A 116 17.23 24.53 20.11
N ASN A 117 16.09 23.97 19.70
CA ASN A 117 15.65 23.98 18.30
C ASN A 117 15.52 25.40 17.74
N LEU A 118 14.95 26.34 18.51
CA LEU A 118 14.81 27.74 18.09
C LEU A 118 16.16 28.37 17.73
N ARG A 119 17.15 28.25 18.62
CA ARG A 119 18.50 28.78 18.40
C ARG A 119 19.16 28.14 17.19
N TYR A 120 18.98 26.84 17.02
CA TYR A 120 19.50 26.12 15.87
C TYR A 120 18.87 26.57 14.55
N PHE A 121 17.54 26.71 14.50
CA PHE A 121 16.84 27.19 13.31
C PHE A 121 17.19 28.65 12.98
N GLU A 122 17.32 29.52 13.99
CA GLU A 122 17.76 30.91 13.81
C GLU A 122 19.17 30.99 13.24
N GLN A 123 20.09 30.12 13.68
CA GLN A 123 21.44 30.04 13.12
C GLN A 123 21.41 29.62 11.64
N LEU A 124 20.66 28.57 11.28
CA LEU A 124 20.55 28.11 9.89
C LEU A 124 19.98 29.19 8.97
N LEU A 125 19.00 29.97 9.47
CA LEU A 125 18.37 31.02 8.69
C LEU A 125 19.33 32.19 8.45
N GLU A 126 20.20 32.51 9.40
CA GLU A 126 21.26 33.50 9.20
C GLU A 126 22.30 33.01 8.18
N GLU A 127 22.70 31.74 8.25
CA GLU A 127 23.59 31.13 7.25
C GLU A 127 22.99 31.15 5.83
N GLU A 128 21.68 30.92 5.68
CA GLU A 128 20.97 31.08 4.40
C GLU A 128 20.98 32.52 3.91
N ARG A 129 20.72 33.49 4.80
CA ARG A 129 20.77 34.92 4.46
C ARG A 129 22.17 35.32 3.98
N GLU A 130 23.22 34.92 4.69
CA GLU A 130 24.61 35.20 4.30
C GLU A 130 24.95 34.61 2.91
N LYS A 131 24.49 33.39 2.62
CA LYS A 131 24.66 32.76 1.30
C LYS A 131 23.91 33.51 0.20
N MET A 132 22.69 33.99 0.47
CA MET A 132 21.91 34.80 -0.47
C MET A 132 22.53 36.18 -0.72
N LEU A 133 23.17 36.79 0.29
CA LEU A 133 23.91 38.05 0.14
C LEU A 133 25.20 37.87 -0.71
N SER A 134 25.78 36.67 -0.71
CA SER A 134 26.96 36.32 -1.51
C SER A 134 26.62 35.97 -2.97
N ASN A 135 25.52 35.26 -3.20
CA ASN A 135 25.03 34.91 -4.54
C ASN A 135 23.94 35.91 -4.96
N GLN A 136 24.26 36.88 -5.83
CA GLN A 136 23.26 37.78 -6.44
C GLN A 136 22.25 36.96 -7.27
N THR A 137 21.22 36.41 -6.64
CA THR A 137 20.14 35.73 -7.32
C THR A 137 18.84 36.14 -6.65
N GLU A 138 18.04 36.93 -7.38
CA GLU A 138 16.68 37.27 -7.00
C GLU A 138 15.85 35.98 -6.95
N ALA A 139 15.62 35.45 -5.75
CA ALA A 139 14.57 34.47 -5.51
C ALA A 139 13.36 35.21 -4.92
N GLY A 140 12.29 35.29 -5.72
CA GLY A 140 11.03 35.87 -5.29
C GLY A 140 10.46 35.11 -4.09
N LEU A 141 9.95 35.86 -3.11
CA LEU A 141 9.15 35.36 -2.00
C LEU A 141 7.87 34.72 -2.55
N ALA A 142 7.95 33.44 -2.90
CA ALA A 142 6.76 32.63 -3.08
C ALA A 142 6.15 32.40 -1.70
N THR A 143 5.05 33.09 -1.42
CA THR A 143 4.06 32.66 -0.43
C THR A 143 3.39 31.42 -1.00
N GLN A 144 4.12 30.30 -1.00
CA GLN A 144 3.54 29.00 -1.29
C GLN A 144 2.83 28.55 -0.02
N GLU A 145 1.50 28.46 -0.07
CA GLU A 145 0.78 27.51 0.77
C GLU A 145 1.59 26.22 0.74
N SER A 146 2.14 25.80 1.87
CA SER A 146 3.09 24.68 1.93
C SER A 146 2.34 23.37 1.65
N ILE A 147 2.09 23.10 0.37
CA ILE A 147 1.68 21.78 -0.09
C ILE A 147 2.95 20.96 -0.04
N TYR A 148 3.25 20.36 1.11
CA TYR A 148 4.32 19.37 1.18
C TYR A 148 4.04 18.30 0.14
N GLU A 149 5.03 17.99 -0.68
CA GLU A 149 4.91 16.90 -1.64
C GLU A 149 5.26 15.59 -0.97
N ARG A 150 4.51 14.54 -1.31
CA ARG A 150 4.81 13.18 -0.85
C ARG A 150 6.19 12.79 -1.39
N PRO A 151 7.08 12.21 -0.56
CA PRO A 151 8.34 11.67 -1.04
C PRO A 151 8.14 10.65 -2.18
N VAL A 152 9.07 10.62 -3.12
CA VAL A 152 9.04 9.68 -4.24
C VAL A 152 9.08 8.24 -3.71
N ASP A 153 8.11 7.43 -4.11
CA ASP A 153 8.06 6.02 -3.74
C ASP A 153 9.18 5.23 -4.45
N TYR A 154 9.67 4.16 -3.81
CA TYR A 154 10.70 3.31 -4.39
C TYR A 154 10.19 2.44 -5.54
N LEU A 155 8.88 2.24 -5.64
CA LEU A 155 8.22 1.54 -6.74
C LEU A 155 7.79 2.53 -7.83
N PRO A 156 8.41 2.51 -9.02
CA PRO A 156 8.02 3.39 -10.12
C PRO A 156 6.56 3.20 -10.56
N GLU A 157 6.02 1.99 -10.41
CA GLU A 157 4.65 1.65 -10.79
C GLU A 157 3.60 2.10 -9.75
N ARG A 158 4.03 2.63 -8.59
CA ARG A 158 3.13 3.00 -7.48
C ARG A 158 2.11 4.05 -7.89
N ASP A 159 2.54 5.14 -8.50
CA ASP A 159 1.68 6.26 -8.88
C ASP A 159 0.63 5.84 -9.92
N ILE A 160 1.03 4.99 -10.87
CA ILE A 160 0.13 4.44 -11.89
C ILE A 160 -0.91 3.55 -11.20
N TYR A 161 -0.48 2.67 -10.30
CA TYR A 161 -1.39 1.82 -9.54
C TYR A 161 -2.40 2.63 -8.74
N GLU A 162 -1.94 3.62 -7.97
CA GLU A 162 -2.82 4.43 -7.12
C GLU A 162 -3.82 5.22 -7.98
N SER A 163 -3.37 5.72 -9.13
CA SER A 163 -4.25 6.37 -10.12
C SER A 163 -5.34 5.43 -10.63
N LEU A 164 -5.00 4.18 -10.96
CA LEU A 164 -5.99 3.18 -11.37
C LEU A 164 -7.00 2.87 -10.26
N CYS A 165 -6.57 2.82 -8.99
CA CYS A 165 -7.47 2.64 -7.85
C CYS A 165 -8.50 3.79 -7.73
N ARG A 166 -8.13 5.01 -8.14
CA ARG A 166 -9.04 6.17 -8.20
C ARG A 166 -9.92 6.20 -9.46
N GLY A 167 -9.78 5.22 -10.35
CA GLY A 167 -10.45 5.22 -11.66
C GLY A 167 -9.88 6.26 -12.64
N GLU A 168 -8.68 6.76 -12.34
CA GLU A 168 -7.87 7.59 -13.24
C GLU A 168 -7.08 6.69 -14.20
N GLY A 169 -6.65 7.23 -15.33
CA GLY A 169 -5.83 6.50 -16.31
C GLY A 169 -6.64 5.81 -17.41
N VAL A 170 -6.18 4.62 -17.83
CA VAL A 170 -6.68 3.95 -19.04
C VAL A 170 -8.10 3.44 -18.80
N LYS A 171 -9.04 3.92 -19.62
CA LYS A 171 -10.44 3.44 -19.63
C LYS A 171 -10.70 2.59 -20.88
N LEU A 172 -11.60 1.61 -20.75
CA LEU A 172 -12.10 0.86 -21.90
C LEU A 172 -12.86 1.81 -22.82
N THR A 173 -12.40 1.93 -24.06
CA THR A 173 -13.18 2.64 -25.08
C THR A 173 -14.39 1.78 -25.48
N PRO A 174 -15.49 2.39 -25.99
CA PRO A 174 -16.64 1.61 -26.45
C PRO A 174 -16.28 0.54 -27.49
N ARG A 175 -15.24 0.79 -28.30
CA ARG A 175 -14.72 -0.18 -29.28
C ARG A 175 -14.03 -1.38 -28.62
N ARG A 176 -13.27 -1.16 -27.54
CA ARG A 176 -12.62 -2.23 -26.76
C ARG A 176 -13.65 -3.02 -25.96
N GLN A 177 -14.58 -2.32 -25.31
CA GLN A 177 -15.63 -2.95 -24.50
C GLN A 177 -16.52 -3.89 -25.34
N LYS A 178 -16.81 -3.56 -26.60
CA LYS A 178 -17.53 -4.45 -27.53
C LYS A 178 -16.82 -5.77 -27.83
N ARG A 179 -15.53 -5.89 -27.53
CA ARG A 179 -14.74 -7.13 -27.70
C ARG A 179 -14.71 -8.00 -26.45
N LEU A 180 -15.23 -7.51 -25.32
CA LEU A 180 -15.34 -8.26 -24.09
C LEU A 180 -16.68 -9.00 -24.07
N PHE A 181 -16.67 -10.29 -23.74
CA PHE A 181 -17.88 -11.08 -23.73
C PHE A 181 -17.86 -12.14 -22.63
N CYS A 182 -19.06 -12.48 -22.16
CA CYS A 182 -19.30 -13.63 -21.29
C CYS A 182 -19.52 -14.87 -22.16
N ARG A 183 -18.99 -16.01 -21.73
CA ARG A 183 -19.08 -17.27 -22.46
C ARG A 183 -19.04 -18.47 -21.52
N TYR A 184 -19.45 -19.62 -22.04
CA TYR A 184 -19.22 -20.91 -21.41
C TYR A 184 -17.92 -21.51 -21.94
N HIS A 185 -16.94 -21.66 -21.06
CA HIS A 185 -15.63 -22.21 -21.38
C HIS A 185 -15.66 -23.74 -21.31
N HIS A 186 -15.47 -24.38 -22.46
CA HIS A 186 -15.50 -25.83 -22.61
C HIS A 186 -14.09 -26.47 -22.62
N GLY A 187 -13.03 -25.72 -22.28
CA GLY A 187 -11.65 -26.22 -22.22
C GLY A 187 -11.23 -27.00 -23.46
N ASN A 188 -11.39 -26.40 -24.64
CA ASN A 188 -11.12 -27.04 -25.93
C ASN A 188 -11.84 -28.41 -26.13
N ARG A 189 -13.13 -28.46 -25.77
CA ARG A 189 -13.99 -29.67 -25.84
C ARG A 189 -13.54 -30.81 -24.92
N THR A 190 -12.95 -30.47 -23.77
CA THR A 190 -12.69 -31.44 -22.69
C THR A 190 -14.02 -32.10 -22.29
N PRO A 191 -14.14 -33.44 -22.32
CA PRO A 191 -15.43 -34.13 -22.19
C PRO A 191 -16.25 -33.73 -20.97
N GLN A 192 -15.58 -33.52 -19.83
CA GLN A 192 -16.22 -33.11 -18.58
C GLN A 192 -16.82 -31.70 -18.65
N LEU A 193 -16.17 -30.79 -19.39
CA LEU A 193 -16.63 -29.40 -19.57
C LEU A 193 -17.65 -29.22 -20.68
N LEU A 194 -17.96 -30.27 -21.45
CA LEU A 194 -19.11 -30.26 -22.36
C LEU A 194 -20.43 -30.31 -21.57
N ILE A 195 -20.42 -30.96 -20.40
CA ILE A 195 -21.60 -31.11 -19.53
C ILE A 195 -21.66 -29.97 -18.51
N ALA A 196 -20.51 -29.58 -17.95
CA ALA A 196 -20.40 -28.52 -16.95
C ALA A 196 -19.29 -27.52 -17.33
N PRO A 197 -19.55 -26.61 -18.30
CA PRO A 197 -18.58 -25.56 -18.66
C PRO A 197 -18.40 -24.54 -17.55
N PHE A 198 -17.23 -23.89 -17.53
CA PHE A 198 -17.01 -22.75 -16.65
C PHE A 198 -17.68 -21.50 -17.20
N LYS A 199 -18.20 -20.65 -16.32
CA LYS A 199 -18.68 -19.31 -16.65
C LYS A 199 -17.46 -18.39 -16.74
N GLU A 200 -17.17 -17.89 -17.93
CA GLU A 200 -16.00 -17.05 -18.22
C GLU A 200 -16.46 -15.65 -18.64
N GLU A 201 -15.79 -14.62 -18.13
CA GLU A 201 -15.99 -13.22 -18.52
C GLU A 201 -14.66 -12.54 -18.79
N ASP A 202 -14.55 -11.85 -19.93
CA ASP A 202 -13.42 -10.97 -20.20
C ASP A 202 -13.57 -9.67 -19.38
N GLU A 203 -12.72 -9.46 -18.38
CA GLU A 203 -12.68 -8.21 -17.61
C GLU A 203 -11.87 -7.13 -18.32
N TRP A 204 -10.82 -7.52 -19.02
CA TRP A 204 -9.92 -6.60 -19.71
C TRP A 204 -9.24 -7.26 -20.93
N ASP A 205 -9.01 -6.48 -21.99
CA ASP A 205 -8.44 -6.98 -23.25
C ASP A 205 -6.90 -6.86 -23.33
N SER A 206 -6.27 -5.93 -22.60
CA SER A 206 -4.81 -5.77 -22.59
C SER A 206 -4.28 -5.06 -21.33
N PRO A 207 -3.62 -5.77 -20.38
CA PRO A 207 -3.38 -7.22 -20.40
C PRO A 207 -4.69 -8.02 -20.41
N HIS A 208 -4.68 -9.23 -20.95
CA HIS A 208 -5.90 -10.03 -20.98
C HIS A 208 -6.24 -10.50 -19.55
N ILE A 209 -7.35 -10.03 -19.01
CA ILE A 209 -7.83 -10.39 -17.66
C ILE A 209 -9.18 -11.07 -17.84
N VAL A 210 -9.31 -12.26 -17.27
CA VAL A 210 -10.50 -13.11 -17.39
C VAL A 210 -10.95 -13.54 -16.00
N ARG A 211 -12.25 -13.41 -15.72
CA ARG A 211 -12.89 -13.92 -14.52
C ARG A 211 -13.57 -15.24 -14.81
N TYR A 212 -13.33 -16.22 -13.96
CA TYR A 212 -14.12 -17.46 -13.93
C TYR A 212 -15.01 -17.47 -12.71
N TYR A 213 -16.31 -17.68 -12.91
CA TYR A 213 -17.29 -17.73 -11.84
C TYR A 213 -17.51 -19.17 -11.35
N ASP A 214 -17.87 -19.28 -10.08
CA ASP A 214 -18.25 -20.54 -9.42
C ASP A 214 -17.20 -21.65 -9.57
N VAL A 215 -15.91 -21.25 -9.54
CA VAL A 215 -14.80 -22.17 -9.74
C VAL A 215 -14.65 -23.15 -8.57
N MET A 216 -14.96 -22.72 -7.35
CA MET A 216 -14.95 -23.52 -6.11
C MET A 216 -16.28 -23.36 -5.37
N SER A 217 -16.76 -24.42 -4.71
CA SER A 217 -17.93 -24.30 -3.84
C SER A 217 -17.56 -23.74 -2.47
N ASP A 218 -18.56 -23.25 -1.73
CA ASP A 218 -18.36 -22.72 -0.38
C ASP A 218 -17.76 -23.78 0.57
N GLU A 219 -18.15 -25.05 0.43
CA GLU A 219 -17.60 -26.15 1.23
C GLU A 219 -16.12 -26.41 0.92
N GLU A 220 -15.73 -26.32 -0.35
CA GLU A 220 -14.34 -26.47 -0.76
C GLU A 220 -13.48 -25.31 -0.26
N ILE A 221 -14.03 -24.09 -0.31
CA ILE A 221 -13.41 -22.88 0.22
C ILE A 221 -13.16 -23.02 1.73
N GLU A 222 -14.18 -23.41 2.50
CA GLU A 222 -14.02 -23.59 3.96
C GLU A 222 -13.04 -24.71 4.28
N ARG A 223 -13.06 -25.81 3.52
CA ARG A 223 -12.10 -26.89 3.72
C ARG A 223 -10.66 -26.43 3.48
N ILE A 224 -10.41 -25.69 2.40
CA ILE A 224 -9.09 -25.11 2.12
C ILE A 224 -8.66 -24.15 3.24
N LYS A 225 -9.58 -23.34 3.76
CA LYS A 225 -9.30 -22.46 4.91
C LYS A 225 -8.91 -23.27 6.15
N GLU A 226 -9.59 -24.36 6.45
CA GLU A 226 -9.27 -25.22 7.61
C GLU A 226 -7.87 -25.82 7.54
N ILE A 227 -7.48 -26.40 6.40
CA ILE A 227 -6.16 -27.02 6.22
C ILE A 227 -5.04 -25.98 6.13
N ALA A 228 -5.34 -24.78 5.61
CA ALA A 228 -4.38 -23.68 5.53
C ALA A 228 -4.11 -23.04 6.90
N LYS A 229 -5.14 -22.83 7.73
CA LYS A 229 -5.06 -22.14 9.03
C LYS A 229 -3.86 -22.55 9.91
N PRO A 230 -3.59 -23.85 10.18
CA PRO A 230 -2.44 -24.24 11.00
C PRO A 230 -1.08 -24.01 10.34
N LYS A 231 -1.05 -23.88 9.00
CA LYS A 231 0.17 -23.66 8.21
C LYS A 231 0.44 -22.18 7.90
N LEU A 232 -0.48 -21.27 8.24
CA LEU A 232 -0.35 -19.83 7.97
C LEU A 232 0.80 -19.24 8.79
N ALA A 233 1.92 -18.98 8.12
CA ALA A 233 3.04 -18.23 8.67
C ALA A 233 3.08 -16.82 8.07
N ARG A 234 3.80 -15.89 8.73
CA ARG A 234 4.02 -14.56 8.16
C ARG A 234 4.72 -14.71 6.80
N ALA A 235 4.16 -14.08 5.77
CA ALA A 235 4.69 -14.22 4.43
C ALA A 235 6.13 -13.70 4.36
N THR A 236 7.02 -14.53 3.84
CA THR A 236 8.40 -14.15 3.54
C THR A 236 8.52 -13.76 2.07
N VAL A 237 9.47 -12.89 1.78
CA VAL A 237 9.91 -12.56 0.42
C VAL A 237 11.34 -13.02 0.26
N ARG A 238 11.74 -13.37 -0.96
CA ARG A 238 13.13 -13.64 -1.25
C ARG A 238 13.85 -12.31 -1.45
N ASP A 239 14.81 -12.03 -0.59
CA ASP A 239 15.64 -10.83 -0.72
C ASP A 239 16.39 -10.88 -2.08
N PRO A 240 16.25 -9.86 -2.94
CA PRO A 240 16.83 -9.88 -4.27
C PRO A 240 18.37 -9.81 -4.28
N LYS A 241 19.00 -9.33 -3.18
CA LYS A 241 20.46 -9.23 -3.05
C LYS A 241 21.06 -10.49 -2.41
N THR A 242 20.41 -11.05 -1.39
CA THR A 242 20.97 -12.16 -0.62
C THR A 242 20.35 -13.51 -0.96
N GLY A 243 19.20 -13.53 -1.63
CA GLY A 243 18.47 -14.75 -1.97
C GLY A 243 17.82 -15.47 -0.77
N VAL A 244 17.94 -14.91 0.44
CA VAL A 244 17.40 -15.45 1.69
C VAL A 244 15.94 -15.03 1.86
N LEU A 245 15.11 -15.91 2.41
CA LEU A 245 13.75 -15.58 2.78
C LEU A 245 13.75 -14.63 3.99
N THR A 246 13.32 -13.39 3.78
CA THR A 246 13.21 -12.35 4.82
C THR A 246 11.76 -11.90 4.98
N VAL A 247 11.46 -11.36 6.15
CA VAL A 247 10.15 -10.81 6.45
C VAL A 247 10.08 -9.38 5.91
N ALA A 248 9.26 -9.16 4.87
CA ALA A 248 9.04 -7.83 4.33
C ALA A 248 8.09 -7.01 5.23
N SER A 249 8.43 -5.75 5.48
CA SER A 249 7.55 -4.78 6.14
C SER A 249 6.33 -4.43 5.28
N TYR A 250 6.44 -4.55 3.96
CA TYR A 250 5.38 -4.25 3.00
C TYR A 250 4.38 -5.40 2.76
N ARG A 251 4.73 -6.66 3.08
CA ARG A 251 3.85 -7.84 2.97
C ARG A 251 3.41 -8.30 4.35
N VAL A 252 2.33 -7.69 4.86
CA VAL A 252 1.77 -7.98 6.20
C VAL A 252 0.81 -9.20 6.16
N SER A 253 0.68 -9.87 5.02
CA SER A 253 -0.15 -11.08 4.91
C SER A 253 0.52 -12.30 5.56
N LYS A 254 -0.32 -13.26 5.96
CA LYS A 254 0.12 -14.62 6.24
C LYS A 254 -0.10 -15.48 5.01
N SER A 255 0.82 -16.36 4.69
CA SER A 255 0.69 -17.29 3.58
C SER A 255 0.93 -18.72 4.02
N SER A 256 0.24 -19.66 3.39
CA SER A 256 0.52 -21.09 3.46
C SER A 256 0.57 -21.66 2.06
N TRP A 257 1.33 -22.74 1.90
CA TRP A 257 1.41 -23.49 0.65
C TRP A 257 0.80 -24.86 0.90
N LEU A 258 -0.08 -25.29 0.00
CA LEU A 258 -0.77 -26.57 0.08
C LEU A 258 -0.36 -27.47 -1.08
N GLU A 259 -0.03 -28.71 -0.75
CA GLU A 259 0.30 -29.77 -1.69
C GLU A 259 -0.95 -30.58 -2.05
N GLU A 260 -0.96 -31.28 -3.18
CA GLU A 260 -2.10 -32.13 -3.58
C GLU A 260 -2.39 -33.25 -2.57
N ASP A 261 -1.35 -33.73 -1.90
CA ASP A 261 -1.44 -34.80 -0.90
C ASP A 261 -1.94 -34.31 0.48
N ASP A 262 -2.05 -32.99 0.69
CA ASP A 262 -2.55 -32.43 1.95
C ASP A 262 -4.04 -32.71 2.16
N ASP A 263 -4.84 -32.62 1.11
CA ASP A 263 -6.27 -32.90 1.13
C ASP A 263 -6.81 -33.13 -0.30
N PRO A 264 -7.72 -34.11 -0.50
CA PRO A 264 -8.34 -34.34 -1.81
C PRO A 264 -8.99 -33.10 -2.46
N VAL A 265 -9.40 -32.09 -1.68
CA VAL A 265 -9.91 -30.83 -2.22
C VAL A 265 -8.86 -30.07 -3.05
N VAL A 266 -7.60 -30.09 -2.63
CA VAL A 266 -6.50 -29.38 -3.31
C VAL A 266 -6.26 -30.01 -4.68
N ALA A 267 -6.18 -31.33 -4.74
CA ALA A 267 -6.05 -32.07 -6.00
C ALA A 267 -7.24 -31.84 -6.97
N ARG A 268 -8.47 -31.71 -6.45
CA ARG A 268 -9.64 -31.34 -7.28
C ARG A 268 -9.55 -29.93 -7.83
N VAL A 269 -9.11 -28.96 -7.02
CA VAL A 269 -8.89 -27.57 -7.46
C VAL A 269 -7.81 -27.50 -8.54
N ASN A 270 -6.65 -28.14 -8.33
CA ASN A 270 -5.58 -28.16 -9.34
C ASN A 270 -6.05 -28.77 -10.66
N ARG A 271 -6.82 -29.87 -10.60
CA ARG A 271 -7.41 -30.47 -11.82
C ARG A 271 -8.36 -29.50 -12.54
N ARG A 272 -9.17 -28.72 -11.82
CA ARG A 272 -9.99 -27.67 -12.43
C ARG A 272 -9.13 -26.56 -13.05
N MET A 273 -8.05 -26.15 -12.40
CA MET A 273 -7.11 -25.17 -12.94
C MET A 273 -6.48 -25.66 -14.25
N GLN A 274 -6.13 -26.94 -14.33
CA GLN A 274 -5.66 -27.56 -15.57
C GLN A 274 -6.72 -27.48 -16.70
N HIS A 275 -7.99 -27.73 -16.38
CA HIS A 275 -9.06 -27.62 -17.38
C HIS A 275 -9.34 -26.17 -17.82
N ILE A 276 -9.20 -25.20 -16.90
CA ILE A 276 -9.38 -23.77 -17.19
C ILE A 276 -8.24 -23.25 -18.05
N THR A 277 -6.99 -23.51 -17.65
CA THR A 277 -5.80 -22.98 -18.33
C THR A 277 -5.41 -23.76 -19.59
N GLY A 278 -5.84 -25.02 -19.69
CA GLY A 278 -5.33 -25.96 -20.69
C GLY A 278 -3.87 -26.39 -20.43
N LEU A 279 -3.30 -26.03 -19.27
CA LEU A 279 -1.91 -26.31 -18.90
C LEU A 279 -1.85 -27.46 -17.88
N THR A 280 -0.78 -28.25 -17.94
CA THR A 280 -0.53 -29.31 -16.95
C THR A 280 -0.12 -28.71 -15.61
N VAL A 281 -0.66 -29.25 -14.51
CA VAL A 281 -0.26 -28.86 -13.15
C VAL A 281 1.00 -29.57 -12.63
N LYS A 282 1.56 -30.52 -13.39
CA LYS A 282 2.77 -31.27 -13.00
C LYS A 282 3.98 -30.39 -12.64
N THR A 283 4.07 -29.20 -13.25
CA THR A 283 5.13 -28.23 -13.00
C THR A 283 4.59 -26.96 -12.36
N ALA A 284 3.33 -26.97 -11.91
CA ALA A 284 2.74 -25.85 -11.22
C ALA A 284 3.35 -25.72 -9.82
N GLU A 285 3.43 -24.49 -9.34
CA GLU A 285 3.75 -24.23 -7.95
C GLU A 285 2.62 -24.74 -7.03
N LEU A 286 2.93 -24.87 -5.74
CA LEU A 286 1.96 -25.26 -4.74
C LEU A 286 0.83 -24.24 -4.64
N LEU A 287 -0.36 -24.68 -4.19
CA LEU A 287 -1.48 -23.77 -4.00
C LEU A 287 -1.16 -22.80 -2.86
N GLN A 288 -0.92 -21.53 -3.20
CA GLN A 288 -0.70 -20.47 -2.23
C GLN A 288 -2.03 -19.96 -1.68
N VAL A 289 -2.20 -20.04 -0.37
CA VAL A 289 -3.32 -19.41 0.34
C VAL A 289 -2.78 -18.21 1.10
N ALA A 290 -3.30 -17.01 0.80
CA ALA A 290 -2.91 -15.77 1.44
C ALA A 290 -4.04 -15.20 2.29
N ASN A 291 -3.71 -14.77 3.52
CA ASN A 291 -4.60 -14.05 4.42
C ASN A 291 -4.04 -12.64 4.66
N TYR A 292 -4.75 -11.64 4.16
CA TYR A 292 -4.35 -10.24 4.27
C TYR A 292 -4.69 -9.60 5.63
N GLY A 293 -5.69 -10.11 6.36
CA GLY A 293 -6.10 -9.55 7.65
C GLY A 293 -6.40 -8.05 7.59
N MET A 294 -6.34 -7.38 8.76
CA MET A 294 -6.53 -5.92 8.82
C MET A 294 -5.28 -5.19 8.33
N GLY A 295 -5.44 -4.46 7.23
CA GLY A 295 -4.38 -3.61 6.68
C GLY A 295 -3.29 -4.34 5.91
N GLY A 296 -3.37 -5.66 5.75
CA GLY A 296 -2.46 -6.37 4.87
C GLY A 296 -2.72 -6.08 3.41
N GLN A 297 -1.68 -6.28 2.63
CA GLN A 297 -1.64 -5.92 1.23
C GLN A 297 -0.68 -6.84 0.49
N TYR A 298 -0.78 -6.81 -0.83
CA TYR A 298 0.30 -7.17 -1.72
C TYR A 298 0.60 -5.97 -2.61
N GLU A 299 1.86 -5.55 -2.68
CA GLU A 299 2.24 -4.44 -3.54
C GLU A 299 2.18 -4.83 -5.02
N PRO A 300 2.07 -3.85 -5.94
CA PRO A 300 2.11 -4.10 -7.37
C PRO A 300 3.42 -4.78 -7.72
N HIS A 301 3.32 -5.93 -8.37
CA HIS A 301 4.47 -6.71 -8.78
C HIS A 301 4.13 -7.47 -10.06
N PHE A 302 5.18 -8.04 -10.64
CA PHE A 302 5.05 -9.04 -11.68
C PHE A 302 5.24 -10.43 -11.08
N ASP A 303 4.42 -11.37 -11.54
CA ASP A 303 4.50 -12.77 -11.12
C ASP A 303 5.69 -13.51 -11.76
N PHE A 304 6.28 -12.96 -12.83
CA PHE A 304 7.50 -13.51 -13.40
C PHE A 304 8.74 -13.05 -12.61
N SER A 305 9.73 -13.94 -12.48
CA SER A 305 11.03 -13.56 -11.95
C SER A 305 11.77 -12.65 -12.93
N ARG A 306 12.21 -11.48 -12.48
CA ARG A 306 13.14 -10.62 -13.25
C ARG A 306 14.54 -11.23 -13.14
N ASP A 307 15.16 -11.55 -14.27
CA ASP A 307 16.55 -12.04 -14.30
C ASP A 307 17.51 -10.98 -13.73
N HIS A 308 18.14 -11.28 -12.60
CA HIS A 308 19.39 -10.63 -12.21
C HIS A 308 20.50 -11.68 -12.23
N LEU A 309 21.45 -11.46 -13.15
CA LEU A 309 22.68 -12.20 -13.41
C LEU A 309 23.18 -13.09 -12.25
N PHE A 310 23.06 -14.40 -12.42
CA PHE A 310 23.82 -15.37 -11.64
C PHE A 310 25.30 -15.30 -12.04
N VAL A 311 26.17 -14.90 -11.10
CA VAL A 311 27.61 -15.13 -11.22
C VAL A 311 27.88 -16.60 -10.92
N THR A 312 28.15 -17.33 -12.01
CA THR A 312 28.89 -18.59 -12.15
C THR A 312 28.53 -19.76 -11.23
N GLY A 313 28.05 -20.85 -11.82
CA GLY A 313 28.23 -22.14 -11.16
C GLY A 313 27.47 -23.35 -11.66
N GLU A 314 26.50 -23.25 -12.58
CA GLU A 314 26.01 -24.38 -13.38
C GLU A 314 24.99 -23.86 -14.39
N VAL A 315 25.25 -24.14 -15.66
CA VAL A 315 24.52 -23.59 -16.78
C VAL A 315 23.21 -24.37 -16.96
N GLN A 316 22.12 -23.88 -16.39
CA GLN A 316 20.79 -24.09 -16.96
C GLN A 316 20.40 -22.85 -17.76
N ILE A 317 20.62 -22.91 -19.07
CA ILE A 317 20.16 -21.89 -20.01
C ILE A 317 18.63 -21.99 -20.09
N TRP A 318 17.90 -21.24 -19.28
CA TRP A 318 16.50 -20.93 -19.55
C TRP A 318 16.47 -19.82 -20.61
N LYS A 319 16.72 -20.19 -21.87
CA LYS A 319 16.44 -19.32 -23.02
C LYS A 319 14.92 -19.28 -23.15
N HIS A 320 14.36 -18.12 -22.82
CA HIS A 320 12.93 -17.76 -22.76
C HIS A 320 12.41 -17.73 -21.32
N GLY A 321 12.13 -16.51 -20.84
CA GLY A 321 11.41 -16.32 -19.58
C GLY A 321 10.14 -17.16 -19.61
N THR A 322 10.02 -18.07 -18.66
CA THR A 322 8.79 -18.83 -18.46
C THR A 322 7.74 -17.88 -17.92
N CYS A 323 6.89 -17.37 -18.82
CA CYS A 323 5.60 -16.81 -18.44
C CYS A 323 4.75 -17.97 -17.90
N GLY A 324 4.80 -18.19 -16.59
CA GLY A 324 3.80 -19.02 -15.91
C GLY A 324 2.45 -18.30 -15.97
N ALA A 325 1.37 -19.02 -16.27
CA ALA A 325 0.04 -18.49 -16.02
C ALA A 325 -0.21 -18.57 -14.50
N GLN A 326 -0.19 -17.43 -13.82
CA GLN A 326 -0.60 -17.39 -12.42
C GLN A 326 -2.12 -17.29 -12.35
N CYS A 327 -2.77 -18.36 -11.88
CA CYS A 327 -4.18 -18.33 -11.53
C CYS A 327 -4.32 -17.93 -10.07
N SER A 328 -4.74 -16.69 -9.83
CA SER A 328 -5.09 -16.23 -8.49
C SER A 328 -6.57 -16.48 -8.23
N LEU A 329 -6.88 -17.26 -7.20
CA LEU A 329 -8.24 -17.41 -6.69
C LEU A 329 -8.43 -16.46 -5.52
N ALA A 330 -9.17 -15.37 -5.75
CA ALA A 330 -9.56 -14.44 -4.70
C ALA A 330 -10.89 -14.88 -4.09
N VAL A 331 -10.90 -15.12 -2.78
CA VAL A 331 -12.12 -15.38 -2.01
C VAL A 331 -12.26 -14.27 -0.98
N SER A 332 -13.35 -13.51 -1.05
CA SER A 332 -13.71 -12.54 -0.02
C SER A 332 -14.22 -13.27 1.23
N LEU A 333 -13.71 -12.89 2.40
CA LEU A 333 -14.15 -13.39 3.71
C LEU A 333 -15.43 -12.68 4.19
#